data_AF-A0A543HXQ8-F1
#
_entry.id   AF-A0A543HXQ8-F1
#
_cell.length_a   1.000
_cell.length_b   1.000
_cell.length_c   1.000
_cell.angle_alpha   90.00
_cell.angle_beta   90.00
_cell.angle_gamma   90.00
#
_symmetry.space_group_name_H-M   'P 1'
#
loop_
_entity.id
_entity.type
_entity.pdbx_description
1 polymer ?
#
loop_
_entity_poly.entity_id
_entity_poly.type
_entity_poly.pdbx_seq_one_letter_code
_entity_poly.pdbx_strand_id
1 'polypeptide(L)'
;MTKTVTWDYIDETSFDADTPDKAIAAAEGFLTLARDPQTRYEEDTSPAAVLISASECFYDGLEPLRAYEAAREAQDVEGEVAPDKRLYLIDALLRTGQTVEAGELAQAVWNEEILDPMVYSFLGDSYSSVNDVLAGQRWYDRGIRLIEKILEDADSFDRNELADIFESRELLLLGRQAVREDGGLPADRWDEEALEILAEYDEEADEQDTDADSIGPTTR
;
A
#
# COMPACT_ATOMS: atom_id res chain seq x y z
N MET A 1 -19.11 -26.11 10.32
CA MET A 1 -19.84 -24.82 10.28
C MET A 1 -19.27 -24.06 9.10
N THR A 2 -20.12 -23.56 8.20
CA THR A 2 -19.68 -22.66 7.12
C THR A 2 -19.06 -21.42 7.77
N LYS A 3 -17.81 -21.09 7.43
CA LYS A 3 -17.16 -19.88 7.92
C LYS A 3 -17.38 -18.77 6.88
N THR A 4 -17.97 -17.67 7.32
CA THR A 4 -18.07 -16.45 6.53
C THR A 4 -16.85 -15.58 6.84
N VAL A 5 -16.20 -15.06 5.81
CA VAL A 5 -15.08 -14.12 5.91
C VAL A 5 -15.60 -12.72 5.60
N THR A 6 -15.19 -11.76 6.42
CA THR A 6 -15.50 -10.34 6.32
C THR A 6 -14.19 -9.57 6.30
N TRP A 7 -14.21 -8.30 5.86
CA TRP A 7 -13.02 -7.45 5.93
C TRP A 7 -12.53 -7.26 7.36
N ASP A 8 -13.43 -6.98 8.31
CA ASP A 8 -13.10 -6.86 9.74
C ASP A 8 -12.34 -8.09 10.26
N TYR A 9 -12.73 -9.31 9.86
CA TYR A 9 -12.01 -10.51 10.26
C TYR A 9 -10.58 -10.56 9.72
N ILE A 10 -10.38 -10.15 8.46
CA ILE A 10 -9.05 -10.09 7.84
C ILE A 10 -8.20 -9.04 8.56
N ASP A 11 -8.74 -7.83 8.75
CA ASP A 11 -8.05 -6.70 9.37
C ASP A 11 -7.68 -7.00 10.82
N GLU A 12 -8.64 -7.41 11.66
CA GLU A 12 -8.39 -7.77 13.07
C GLU A 12 -7.38 -8.91 13.20
N THR A 13 -7.49 -9.95 12.37
CA THR A 13 -6.56 -11.10 12.41
C THR A 13 -5.13 -10.68 12.03
N SER A 14 -4.99 -9.80 11.04
CA SER A 14 -3.69 -9.30 10.58
C SER A 14 -3.08 -8.34 11.60
N PHE A 15 -3.90 -7.43 12.16
CA PHE A 15 -3.48 -6.48 13.18
C PHE A 15 -3.03 -7.16 14.48
N ASP A 16 -3.73 -8.22 14.92
CA ASP A 16 -3.37 -9.00 16.11
C ASP A 16 -2.08 -9.83 15.92
N ALA A 17 -1.59 -9.96 14.68
CA ALA A 17 -0.43 -10.75 14.30
C ALA A 17 0.91 -10.00 14.48
N ASP A 18 1.07 -9.31 15.62
CA ASP A 18 2.19 -8.43 16.00
C ASP A 18 3.59 -9.07 16.13
N THR A 19 3.75 -10.34 15.78
CA THR A 19 5.03 -11.05 15.81
C THR A 19 5.16 -11.97 14.59
N PRO A 20 6.38 -12.27 14.12
CA PRO A 20 6.57 -13.13 12.95
C PRO A 20 5.86 -14.49 13.06
N ASP A 21 5.91 -15.13 14.23
CA ASP A 21 5.23 -16.42 14.45
C ASP A 21 3.70 -16.31 14.35
N LYS A 22 3.11 -15.23 14.87
CA LYS A 22 1.67 -14.99 14.74
C LYS A 22 1.30 -14.64 13.30
N ALA A 23 2.12 -13.87 12.60
CA ALA A 23 1.91 -13.53 11.20
C ALA A 23 1.92 -14.78 10.31
N ILE A 24 2.87 -15.69 10.53
CA ILE A 24 2.87 -17.00 9.86
C ILE A 24 1.56 -17.77 10.18
N ALA A 25 1.13 -17.80 11.44
CA ALA A 25 -0.11 -18.50 11.81
C ALA A 25 -1.37 -17.88 11.18
N ALA A 26 -1.45 -16.54 11.10
CA ALA A 26 -2.51 -15.82 10.41
C ALA A 26 -2.54 -16.16 8.92
N ALA A 27 -1.38 -16.10 8.26
CA ALA A 27 -1.23 -16.44 6.85
C ALA A 27 -1.69 -17.88 6.54
N GLU A 28 -1.31 -18.87 7.36
CA GLU A 28 -1.77 -20.26 7.22
C GLU A 28 -3.30 -20.39 7.39
N GLY A 29 -3.87 -19.61 8.31
CA GLY A 29 -5.31 -19.49 8.50
C GLY A 29 -6.01 -18.96 7.25
N PHE A 30 -5.47 -17.89 6.66
CA PHE A 30 -5.98 -17.31 5.41
C PHE A 30 -5.85 -18.26 4.22
N LEU A 31 -4.71 -18.95 4.05
CA LEU A 31 -4.56 -20.00 3.03
C LEU A 31 -5.61 -21.10 3.18
N THR A 32 -5.88 -21.52 4.42
CA THR A 32 -6.90 -22.53 4.70
C THR A 32 -8.29 -22.05 4.29
N LEU A 33 -8.62 -20.79 4.58
CA LEU A 33 -9.92 -20.19 4.23
C LEU A 33 -10.08 -20.01 2.72
N ALA A 34 -9.07 -19.47 2.04
CA ALA A 34 -9.10 -19.25 0.60
C ALA A 34 -9.27 -20.56 -0.20
N ARG A 35 -8.70 -21.66 0.29
CA ARG A 35 -8.73 -22.97 -0.38
C ARG A 35 -9.92 -23.85 0.01
N ASP A 36 -10.68 -23.49 1.05
CA ASP A 36 -11.87 -24.26 1.46
C ASP A 36 -13.08 -23.87 0.59
N PRO A 37 -13.64 -24.79 -0.23
CA PRO A 37 -14.82 -24.51 -1.06
C PRO A 37 -16.09 -24.23 -0.25
N GLN A 38 -16.08 -24.49 1.06
CA GLN A 38 -17.18 -24.17 1.97
C GLN A 38 -17.09 -22.76 2.54
N THR A 39 -15.97 -22.05 2.36
CA THR A 39 -15.87 -20.64 2.77
C THR A 39 -16.90 -19.79 2.02
N ARG A 40 -17.44 -18.80 2.71
CA ARG A 40 -18.30 -17.76 2.15
C ARG A 40 -17.64 -16.42 2.37
N TYR A 41 -17.78 -15.53 1.40
CA TYR A 41 -17.20 -14.20 1.42
C TYR A 41 -18.34 -13.18 1.39
N GLU A 42 -18.20 -12.10 2.14
CA GLU A 42 -19.08 -10.93 2.02
C GLU A 42 -18.71 -10.09 0.78
N GLU A 43 -19.49 -9.06 0.48
CA GLU A 43 -19.42 -8.30 -0.77
C GLU A 43 -18.06 -7.64 -1.01
N ASP A 44 -17.37 -7.26 0.06
CA ASP A 44 -16.06 -6.60 0.09
C ASP A 44 -14.89 -7.57 0.24
N THR A 45 -15.15 -8.88 0.26
CA THR A 45 -14.11 -9.90 0.39
C THR A 45 -14.18 -10.94 -0.71
N SER A 46 -13.06 -11.58 -0.96
CA SER A 46 -12.93 -12.60 -2.00
C SER A 46 -11.83 -13.59 -1.67
N PRO A 47 -11.79 -14.76 -2.33
CA PRO A 47 -10.64 -15.65 -2.26
C PRO A 47 -9.33 -14.93 -2.61
N ALA A 48 -9.34 -14.05 -3.63
CA ALA A 48 -8.17 -13.27 -4.01
C ALA A 48 -7.72 -12.35 -2.86
N ALA A 49 -8.63 -11.60 -2.24
CA ALA A 49 -8.31 -10.72 -1.13
C ALA A 49 -7.69 -11.49 0.06
N VAL A 50 -8.27 -12.63 0.42
CA VAL A 50 -7.74 -13.47 1.51
C VAL A 50 -6.35 -14.03 1.19
N LEU A 51 -6.07 -14.40 -0.06
CA LEU A 51 -4.72 -14.83 -0.47
C LEU A 51 -3.71 -13.68 -0.47
N ILE A 52 -4.13 -12.47 -0.82
CA ILE A 52 -3.28 -11.28 -0.70
C ILE A 52 -2.95 -11.00 0.78
N SER A 53 -3.94 -11.04 1.69
CA SER A 53 -3.67 -10.89 3.12
C SER A 53 -2.76 -12.00 3.67
N ALA A 54 -2.88 -13.22 3.16
CA ALA A 54 -1.92 -14.29 3.47
C ALA A 54 -0.50 -13.94 3.00
N SER A 55 -0.36 -13.36 1.80
CA SER A 55 0.92 -12.91 1.28
C SER A 55 1.56 -11.84 2.16
N GLU A 56 0.80 -10.82 2.56
CA GLU A 56 1.27 -9.75 3.44
C GLU A 56 1.71 -10.30 4.81
N CYS A 57 0.89 -11.14 5.43
CA CYS A 57 1.27 -11.79 6.69
C CYS A 57 2.52 -12.69 6.56
N PHE A 58 2.78 -13.30 5.40
CA PHE A 58 4.06 -14.01 5.19
C PHE A 58 5.25 -13.06 5.08
N TYR A 59 5.09 -11.83 4.59
CA TYR A 59 6.16 -10.83 4.67
C TYR A 59 6.46 -10.44 6.11
N ASP A 60 5.44 -10.18 6.92
CA ASP A 60 5.60 -9.90 8.36
C ASP A 60 6.20 -11.10 9.10
N GLY A 61 5.89 -12.31 8.62
CA GLY A 61 6.47 -13.58 9.04
C GLY A 61 7.90 -13.84 8.57
N LEU A 62 8.50 -12.95 7.77
CA LEU A 62 9.83 -13.11 7.15
C LEU A 62 9.96 -14.35 6.23
N GLU A 63 8.87 -14.71 5.54
CA GLU A 63 8.74 -15.87 4.64
C GLU A 63 8.47 -15.43 3.18
N PRO A 64 9.41 -14.73 2.52
CA PRO A 64 9.17 -14.06 1.23
C PRO A 64 8.82 -15.02 0.08
N LEU A 65 9.31 -16.27 0.11
CA LEU A 65 8.94 -17.26 -0.89
C LEU A 65 7.48 -17.71 -0.75
N ARG A 66 6.99 -17.81 0.50
CA ARG A 66 5.61 -18.19 0.78
C ARG A 66 4.65 -17.04 0.47
N ALA A 67 5.07 -15.81 0.74
CA ALA A 67 4.37 -14.61 0.30
C ALA A 67 4.18 -14.60 -1.21
N TYR A 68 5.27 -14.82 -1.95
CA TYR A 68 5.23 -14.98 -3.41
C TYR A 68 4.26 -16.07 -3.90
N GLU A 69 4.28 -17.26 -3.28
CA GLU A 69 3.37 -18.34 -3.65
C GLU A 69 1.90 -17.95 -3.44
N ALA A 70 1.57 -17.27 -2.33
CA ALA A 70 0.22 -16.80 -2.05
C ALA A 70 -0.22 -15.69 -3.02
N ALA A 71 0.63 -14.69 -3.28
CA ALA A 71 0.34 -13.63 -4.26
C ALA A 71 0.18 -14.17 -5.68
N ARG A 72 0.93 -15.22 -6.05
CA ARG A 72 0.79 -15.91 -7.34
C ARG A 72 -0.54 -16.65 -7.43
N GLU A 73 -0.92 -17.40 -6.39
CA GLU A 73 -2.22 -18.09 -6.33
C GLU A 73 -3.39 -17.11 -6.37
N ALA A 74 -3.25 -15.93 -5.75
CA ALA A 74 -4.28 -14.88 -5.77
C ALA A 74 -4.64 -14.42 -7.20
N GLN A 75 -3.71 -14.53 -8.16
CA GLN A 75 -3.97 -14.14 -9.54
C GLN A 75 -4.98 -15.08 -10.22
N ASP A 76 -4.98 -16.36 -9.85
CA ASP A 76 -5.74 -17.42 -10.51
C ASP A 76 -7.15 -17.61 -9.92
N VAL A 77 -7.46 -16.97 -8.79
CA VAL A 77 -8.79 -17.06 -8.15
C VAL A 77 -9.64 -15.82 -8.40
N GLU A 78 -10.95 -15.98 -8.24
CA GLU A 78 -11.93 -14.91 -8.39
C GLU A 78 -11.81 -13.86 -7.28
N GLY A 79 -12.15 -12.62 -7.64
CA GLY A 79 -12.10 -11.48 -6.73
C GLY A 79 -11.20 -10.37 -7.23
N GLU A 80 -11.71 -9.15 -7.13
CA GLU A 80 -10.91 -7.94 -7.20
C GLU A 80 -10.31 -7.67 -5.81
N VAL A 81 -9.15 -7.00 -5.80
CA VAL A 81 -8.44 -6.56 -4.61
C VAL A 81 -7.99 -5.13 -4.89
N ALA A 82 -8.11 -4.27 -3.88
CA ALA A 82 -7.61 -2.90 -3.93
C ALA A 82 -6.39 -2.76 -3.00
N PRO A 83 -5.28 -2.16 -3.48
CA PRO A 83 -5.01 -1.87 -4.89
C PRO A 83 -4.91 -3.17 -5.71
N ASP A 84 -4.87 -3.04 -7.04
CA ASP A 84 -4.90 -4.18 -7.98
C ASP A 84 -4.00 -5.36 -7.54
N LYS A 85 -4.57 -6.58 -7.48
CA LYS A 85 -3.85 -7.77 -7.00
C LYS A 85 -2.55 -8.07 -7.74
N ARG A 86 -2.35 -7.56 -8.95
CA ARG A 86 -1.09 -7.72 -9.72
C ARG A 86 0.08 -7.01 -9.05
N LEU A 87 -0.17 -5.94 -8.29
CA LEU A 87 0.88 -5.17 -7.64
C LEU A 87 1.58 -5.98 -6.55
N TYR A 88 0.80 -6.72 -5.76
CA TYR A 88 1.33 -7.65 -4.76
C TYR A 88 2.19 -8.75 -5.38
N LEU A 89 1.83 -9.26 -6.57
CA LEU A 89 2.69 -10.21 -7.28
C LEU A 89 3.96 -9.53 -7.81
N ILE A 90 3.89 -8.29 -8.31
CA ILE A 90 5.08 -7.53 -8.72
C ILE A 90 6.04 -7.36 -7.54
N ASP A 91 5.54 -6.87 -6.40
CA ASP A 91 6.33 -6.73 -5.16
C ASP A 91 6.98 -8.07 -4.78
N ALA A 92 6.21 -9.15 -4.82
CA ALA A 92 6.72 -10.45 -4.45
C ALA A 92 7.77 -11.02 -5.39
N LEU A 93 7.60 -10.81 -6.70
CA LEU A 93 8.60 -11.13 -7.70
C LEU A 93 9.89 -10.32 -7.46
N LEU A 94 9.79 -9.02 -7.16
CA LEU A 94 10.94 -8.17 -6.87
C LEU A 94 11.71 -8.67 -5.63
N ARG A 95 11.01 -8.86 -4.50
CA ARG A 95 11.61 -9.28 -3.22
C ARG A 95 12.24 -10.68 -3.26
N THR A 96 11.80 -11.53 -4.19
CA THR A 96 12.36 -12.87 -4.41
C THR A 96 13.37 -12.92 -5.57
N GLY A 97 13.73 -11.77 -6.16
CA GLY A 97 14.75 -11.64 -7.20
C GLY A 97 14.31 -12.04 -8.61
N GLN A 98 13.01 -12.25 -8.83
CA GLN A 98 12.40 -12.57 -10.13
C GLN A 98 12.14 -11.30 -10.96
N THR A 99 13.17 -10.46 -11.11
CA THR A 99 13.06 -9.08 -11.63
C THR A 99 12.58 -8.99 -13.08
N VAL A 100 12.85 -10.01 -13.92
CA VAL A 100 12.40 -10.04 -15.32
C VAL A 100 10.88 -10.17 -15.38
N GLU A 101 10.31 -11.15 -14.68
CA GLU A 101 8.85 -11.37 -14.64
C GLU A 101 8.14 -10.19 -13.96
N ALA A 102 8.73 -9.64 -12.90
CA ALA A 102 8.23 -8.41 -12.27
C ALA A 102 8.14 -7.26 -13.27
N GLY A 103 9.21 -7.05 -14.05
CA GLY A 103 9.28 -5.99 -15.06
C GLY A 103 8.28 -6.17 -16.20
N GLU A 104 8.05 -7.40 -16.65
CA GLU A 104 7.03 -7.70 -17.68
C GLU A 104 5.62 -7.38 -17.18
N LEU A 105 5.29 -7.79 -15.95
CA LEU A 105 3.98 -7.53 -15.34
C LEU A 105 3.80 -6.02 -15.04
N ALA A 106 4.81 -5.36 -14.48
CA ALA A 106 4.80 -3.93 -14.23
C ALA A 106 4.65 -3.12 -15.53
N GLN A 107 5.24 -3.57 -16.63
CA GLN A 107 5.07 -2.94 -17.94
C GLN A 107 3.65 -3.11 -18.49
N ALA A 108 2.98 -4.24 -18.22
CA ALA A 108 1.57 -4.42 -18.56
C ALA A 108 0.69 -3.43 -17.79
N VAL A 109 0.89 -3.33 -16.47
CA VAL A 109 0.22 -2.35 -15.59
C VAL A 109 0.48 -0.92 -16.08
N TRP A 110 1.72 -0.57 -16.45
CA TRP A 110 2.08 0.76 -16.94
C TRP A 110 1.35 1.17 -18.23
N ASN A 111 1.03 0.19 -19.08
CA ASN A 111 0.35 0.41 -20.35
C ASN A 111 -1.17 0.49 -20.19
N GLU A 112 -1.69 0.06 -19.05
CA GLU A 112 -3.08 0.30 -18.66
C GLU A 112 -3.15 1.70 -18.03
N GLU A 113 -4.07 2.55 -18.50
CA GLU A 113 -4.28 3.90 -17.96
C GLU A 113 -5.00 3.83 -16.60
N ILE A 114 -4.35 3.23 -15.60
CA ILE A 114 -4.88 3.08 -14.26
C ILE A 114 -4.97 4.46 -13.59
N LEU A 115 -6.19 4.77 -13.11
CA LEU A 115 -6.53 6.06 -12.51
C LEU A 115 -6.39 6.07 -10.98
N ASP A 116 -6.12 4.92 -10.36
CA ASP A 116 -5.90 4.82 -8.92
C ASP A 116 -4.46 5.26 -8.56
N PRO A 117 -4.28 6.36 -7.80
CA PRO A 117 -2.98 6.86 -7.37
C PRO A 117 -2.19 5.87 -6.51
N MET A 118 -2.89 5.03 -5.74
CA MET A 118 -2.27 4.06 -4.83
C MET A 118 -1.42 3.04 -5.57
N VAL A 119 -1.77 2.73 -6.82
CA VAL A 119 -0.97 1.85 -7.68
C VAL A 119 0.45 2.38 -7.89
N TYR A 120 0.57 3.68 -8.09
CA TYR A 120 1.86 4.33 -8.36
C TYR A 120 2.71 4.43 -7.09
N SER A 121 2.07 4.71 -5.95
CA SER A 121 2.73 4.71 -4.64
C SER A 121 3.27 3.31 -4.30
N PHE A 122 2.40 2.29 -4.38
CA PHE A 122 2.74 0.90 -4.09
C PHE A 122 3.93 0.41 -4.93
N LEU A 123 3.90 0.63 -6.24
CA LEU A 123 5.00 0.22 -7.12
C LEU A 123 6.27 1.06 -6.89
N GLY A 124 6.12 2.33 -6.55
CA GLY A 124 7.23 3.18 -6.12
C GLY A 124 8.00 2.54 -4.96
N ASP A 125 7.28 2.13 -3.91
CA ASP A 125 7.82 1.46 -2.74
C ASP A 125 8.39 0.08 -3.04
N SER A 126 7.69 -0.75 -3.82
CA SER A 126 8.16 -2.09 -4.17
C SER A 126 9.51 -2.05 -4.87
N TYR A 127 9.71 -1.14 -5.83
CA TYR A 127 11.01 -0.99 -6.51
C TYR A 127 12.08 -0.37 -5.60
N SER A 128 11.70 0.58 -4.73
CA SER A 128 12.62 1.13 -3.73
C SER A 128 13.12 0.07 -2.76
N SER A 129 12.25 -0.83 -2.29
CA SER A 129 12.58 -1.88 -1.32
C SER A 129 13.66 -2.85 -1.81
N VAL A 130 13.84 -2.96 -3.13
CA VAL A 130 14.90 -3.77 -3.77
C VAL A 130 16.05 -2.92 -4.31
N ASN A 131 16.17 -1.67 -3.86
CA ASN A 131 17.19 -0.69 -4.21
C ASN A 131 17.19 -0.27 -5.70
N ASP A 132 16.06 -0.40 -6.41
CA ASP A 132 15.88 0.16 -7.76
C ASP A 132 15.25 1.55 -7.68
N VAL A 133 16.04 2.50 -7.17
CA VAL A 133 15.67 3.91 -6.96
C VAL A 133 15.09 4.54 -8.23
N LEU A 134 15.67 4.24 -9.40
CA LEU A 134 15.25 4.85 -10.66
C LEU A 134 13.89 4.32 -11.14
N ALA A 135 13.61 3.04 -10.93
CA ALA A 135 12.29 2.49 -11.22
C ALA A 135 11.25 3.02 -10.22
N GLY A 136 11.57 3.04 -8.92
CA GLY A 136 10.70 3.57 -7.88
C GLY A 136 10.30 5.01 -8.15
N GLN A 137 11.27 5.90 -8.41
CA GLN A 137 10.99 7.29 -8.76
C GLN A 137 10.08 7.43 -9.99
N ARG A 138 10.23 6.58 -11.02
CA ARG A 138 9.41 6.69 -12.24
C ARG A 138 7.93 6.39 -11.98
N TRP A 139 7.63 5.47 -11.07
CA TRP A 139 6.26 5.19 -10.66
C TRP A 139 5.66 6.37 -9.91
N TYR A 140 6.39 6.90 -8.91
CA TYR A 140 6.00 8.13 -8.21
C TYR A 140 5.77 9.33 -9.14
N ASP A 141 6.73 9.62 -10.02
CA ASP A 141 6.65 10.69 -11.03
C ASP A 141 5.38 10.55 -11.90
N ARG A 142 4.95 9.31 -12.19
CA ARG A 142 3.74 9.07 -12.98
C ARG A 142 2.48 9.30 -12.16
N GLY A 143 2.43 8.83 -10.91
CA GLY A 143 1.33 9.10 -10.00
C GLY A 143 1.11 10.60 -9.78
N ILE A 144 2.18 11.35 -9.53
CA ILE A 144 2.10 12.81 -9.33
C ILE A 144 1.51 13.48 -10.57
N ARG A 145 1.99 13.13 -11.77
CA ARG A 145 1.46 13.68 -13.03
C ARG A 145 0.00 13.28 -13.29
N LEU A 146 -0.41 12.09 -12.86
CA LEU A 146 -1.82 11.68 -12.92
C LEU A 146 -2.67 12.61 -12.04
N ILE A 147 -2.26 12.84 -10.79
CA ILE A 147 -2.99 13.76 -9.91
C ILE A 147 -2.99 15.18 -10.46
N GLU A 148 -1.86 15.69 -10.94
CA GLU A 148 -1.78 17.02 -11.58
C GLU A 148 -2.80 17.15 -12.71
N LYS A 149 -2.95 16.10 -13.54
CA LYS A 149 -3.96 16.05 -14.62
C LYS A 149 -5.39 15.99 -14.09
N ILE A 150 -5.67 15.21 -13.03
CA ILE A 150 -7.00 15.14 -12.41
C ILE A 150 -7.40 16.52 -11.87
N LEU A 151 -6.46 17.23 -11.25
CA LEU A 151 -6.68 18.57 -10.70
C LEU A 151 -6.87 19.65 -11.78
N GLU A 152 -6.51 19.42 -13.04
CA GLU A 152 -6.89 20.33 -14.15
C GLU A 152 -8.42 20.44 -14.29
N ASP A 153 -9.16 19.39 -13.88
CA ASP A 153 -10.63 19.32 -13.88
C ASP A 153 -11.23 19.52 -12.47
N ALA A 154 -10.50 20.16 -11.54
CA ALA A 154 -10.85 20.34 -10.12
C ALA A 154 -12.28 20.88 -9.87
N ASP A 155 -12.80 21.72 -10.76
CA ASP A 155 -14.15 22.30 -10.65
C ASP A 155 -15.28 21.24 -10.69
N SER A 156 -14.96 20.01 -11.10
CA SER A 156 -15.89 18.89 -11.24
C SER A 156 -16.08 18.10 -9.95
N PHE A 157 -15.20 18.28 -8.97
CA PHE A 157 -15.14 17.48 -7.75
C PHE A 157 -15.77 18.23 -6.57
N ASP A 158 -16.36 17.47 -5.65
CA ASP A 158 -16.78 18.03 -4.36
C ASP A 158 -15.59 18.17 -3.39
N ARG A 159 -15.85 18.75 -2.21
CA ARG A 159 -14.81 19.01 -1.22
C ARG A 159 -14.12 17.73 -0.73
N ASN A 160 -14.89 16.66 -0.53
CA ASN A 160 -14.35 15.42 0.02
C ASN A 160 -13.51 14.72 -1.05
N GLU A 161 -14.00 14.68 -2.29
CA GLU A 161 -13.23 14.13 -3.42
C GLU A 161 -11.91 14.89 -3.62
N LEU A 162 -11.91 16.22 -3.50
CA LEU A 162 -10.68 17.02 -3.55
C LEU A 162 -9.73 16.70 -2.39
N ALA A 163 -10.25 16.49 -1.18
CA ALA A 163 -9.43 16.11 -0.03
C ALA A 163 -8.71 14.78 -0.29
N ASP A 164 -9.43 13.74 -0.75
CA ASP A 164 -8.86 12.43 -1.07
C ASP A 164 -7.77 12.53 -2.17
N ILE A 165 -7.98 13.41 -3.16
CA ILE A 165 -7.00 13.68 -4.23
C ILE A 165 -5.74 14.36 -3.67
N PHE A 166 -5.89 15.32 -2.75
CA PHE A 166 -4.76 15.99 -2.11
C PHE A 166 -3.97 15.03 -1.21
N GLU A 167 -4.64 14.22 -0.38
CA GLU A 167 -4.00 13.18 0.45
C GLU A 167 -3.21 12.19 -0.41
N SER A 168 -3.80 11.74 -1.52
CA SER A 168 -3.12 10.85 -2.49
C SER A 168 -1.87 11.51 -3.08
N ARG A 169 -1.91 12.82 -3.33
CA ARG A 169 -0.77 13.58 -3.86
C ARG A 169 0.34 13.71 -2.83
N GLU A 170 -0.02 14.03 -1.58
CA GLU A 170 0.91 14.13 -0.46
C GLU A 170 1.66 12.80 -0.29
N LEU A 171 0.93 11.67 -0.24
CA LEU A 171 1.53 10.34 -0.17
C LEU A 171 2.56 10.10 -1.27
N LEU A 172 2.23 10.45 -2.52
CA LEU A 172 3.13 10.28 -3.66
C LEU A 172 4.36 11.19 -3.59
N LEU A 173 4.22 12.44 -3.11
CA LEU A 173 5.33 13.37 -2.93
C LEU A 173 6.29 12.90 -1.84
N LEU A 174 5.76 12.50 -0.69
CA LEU A 174 6.52 11.99 0.45
C LEU A 174 7.28 10.71 0.09
N GLY A 175 6.60 9.74 -0.51
CA GLY A 175 7.24 8.50 -0.97
C GLY A 175 8.34 8.76 -1.98
N ARG A 176 8.09 9.66 -2.96
CA ARG A 176 9.10 10.06 -3.94
C ARG A 176 10.34 10.68 -3.29
N GLN A 177 10.13 11.62 -2.37
CA GLN A 177 11.21 12.32 -1.68
C GLN A 177 12.09 11.31 -0.92
N ALA A 178 11.48 10.39 -0.18
CA ALA A 178 12.18 9.36 0.57
C ALA A 178 13.05 8.46 -0.35
N VAL A 179 12.48 7.98 -1.47
CA VAL A 179 13.23 7.16 -2.46
C VAL A 179 14.43 7.92 -3.02
N ARG A 180 14.26 9.21 -3.33
CA ARG A 180 15.32 10.03 -3.93
C ARG A 180 16.40 10.40 -2.94
N GLU A 181 16.03 10.66 -1.68
CA GLU A 181 16.97 10.92 -0.60
C GLU A 181 17.85 9.69 -0.34
N ASP A 182 17.25 8.51 -0.16
CA ASP A 182 17.98 7.26 0.05
C ASP A 182 18.90 6.93 -1.16
N GLY A 183 18.42 7.23 -2.36
CA GLY A 183 19.18 7.11 -3.61
C GLY A 183 20.26 8.17 -3.83
N GLY A 184 20.38 9.17 -2.96
CA GLY A 184 21.35 10.28 -3.09
C GLY A 184 21.13 11.15 -4.33
N LEU A 185 19.90 11.24 -4.83
CA LEU A 185 19.55 12.05 -5.98
C LEU A 185 19.44 13.53 -5.57
N PRO A 186 19.84 14.49 -6.42
CA PRO A 186 19.67 15.92 -6.11
C PRO A 186 18.19 16.27 -5.98
N ALA A 187 17.82 16.99 -4.93
CA ALA A 187 16.46 17.47 -4.72
C ALA A 187 15.96 18.35 -5.88
N ASP A 188 14.66 18.28 -6.15
CA ASP A 188 13.93 19.14 -7.08
C ASP A 188 12.65 19.73 -6.44
N ARG A 189 11.85 20.46 -7.24
CA ARG A 189 10.66 21.16 -6.75
C ARG A 189 9.66 20.27 -6.01
N TRP A 190 9.52 19.00 -6.40
CA TRP A 190 8.57 18.08 -5.76
C TRP A 190 9.14 17.57 -4.43
N ASP A 191 10.47 17.46 -4.33
CA ASP A 191 11.13 17.15 -3.07
C ASP A 191 11.06 18.34 -2.09
N GLU A 192 11.18 19.57 -2.58
CA GLU A 192 10.97 20.79 -1.79
C GLU A 192 9.55 20.86 -1.20
N GLU A 193 8.54 20.59 -2.03
CA GLU A 193 7.14 20.55 -1.60
C GLU A 193 6.85 19.43 -0.60
N ALA A 194 7.44 18.24 -0.78
CA ALA A 194 7.35 17.16 0.20
C ALA A 194 7.91 17.56 1.57
N LEU A 195 9.01 18.32 1.59
CA LEU A 195 9.60 18.83 2.83
C LEU A 195 8.74 19.90 3.51
N GLU A 196 7.99 20.70 2.74
CA GLU A 196 7.01 21.65 3.28
C GLU A 196 5.86 20.89 3.98
N ILE A 197 5.31 19.84 3.36
CA ILE A 197 4.28 18.97 3.96
C ILE A 197 4.77 18.35 5.27
N LEU A 198 5.99 17.81 5.30
CA LEU A 198 6.57 17.24 6.52
C LEU A 198 6.71 18.27 7.65
N ALA A 199 7.11 19.50 7.31
CA ALA A 199 7.22 20.57 8.29
C ALA A 199 5.86 20.96 8.88
N GLU A 200 4.80 20.96 8.08
CA GLU A 200 3.43 21.22 8.56
C GLU A 200 2.98 20.14 9.57
N TYR A 201 3.25 18.86 9.31
CA TYR A 201 2.92 17.79 10.28
C TYR A 201 3.73 17.87 11.57
N ASP A 202 5.00 18.27 11.51
CA ASP A 202 5.82 18.48 12.72
C ASP A 202 5.27 19.64 13.57
N GLU A 203 4.85 20.75 12.93
CA GLU A 203 4.22 21.89 13.62
C GLU A 203 2.88 21.50 14.27
N GLU A 204 2.03 20.74 13.58
CA GLU A 204 0.75 20.26 14.12
C GLU A 204 0.93 19.30 15.31
N ALA A 205 1.96 18.45 15.26
CA ALA A 205 2.29 17.54 16.37
C ALA A 205 2.73 18.33 17.61
N ASP A 206 3.57 19.35 17.43
CA ASP A 206 4.03 20.22 18.51
C ASP A 206 2.85 21.03 19.13
N GLU A 207 1.90 21.49 18.31
CA GLU A 207 0.70 22.19 18.81
C GLU A 207 -0.21 21.27 19.64
N GLN A 208 -0.44 20.02 19.20
CA GLN A 208 -1.25 19.05 19.94
C GLN A 208 -0.64 18.66 21.30
N ASP A 209 0.68 18.57 21.39
CA ASP A 209 1.39 18.31 22.66
C ASP A 209 1.31 19.50 23.63
N THR A 210 1.26 20.74 23.13
CA THR A 210 1.11 21.93 24.00
C THR A 210 -0.30 22.08 24.59
N ASP A 211 -1.34 21.61 23.91
CA ASP A 211 -2.72 21.64 24.40
C ASP A 211 -3.01 20.54 25.43
N ALA A 212 -2.35 19.38 25.34
CA ALA A 212 -2.49 18.28 26.30
C ALA A 212 -1.96 18.62 27.71
N ASP A 213 -0.94 19.49 27.80
CA ASP A 213 -0.35 19.96 29.07
C ASP A 213 -1.14 21.13 29.71
N SER A 214 -2.20 21.64 29.06
CA SER A 214 -3.02 22.75 29.56
C SER A 214 -4.13 22.32 30.55
N ILE A 215 -4.41 21.02 30.69
CA ILE A 215 -5.38 20.49 31.68
C ILE A 215 -4.68 20.27 33.03
N GLY A 216 -4.31 21.37 33.68
CA GLY A 216 -3.85 21.35 35.06
C GLY A 216 -4.87 20.73 36.03
N PRO A 217 -4.44 20.15 37.17
CA PRO A 217 -5.30 19.38 38.05
C PRO A 217 -6.40 20.28 38.61
N THR A 218 -7.65 19.97 38.29
CA THR A 218 -8.80 20.59 38.96
C THR A 218 -8.87 20.02 40.38
N THR A 219 -8.24 20.70 41.33
CA THR A 219 -8.30 20.39 42.74
C THR A 219 -9.76 20.44 43.23
N ARG A 220 -10.24 19.37 43.85
CA ARG A 220 -11.39 19.37 44.75
C ARG A 220 -11.04 18.64 46.04
#